data_AF-A0A915P5Y8-F1
#
_entry.id   AF-A0A915P5Y8-F1
#
_cell.length_a   1.000
_cell.length_b   1.000
_cell.length_c   1.000
_cell.angle_alpha   90.00
_cell.angle_beta   90.00
_cell.angle_gamma   90.00
#
_symmetry.space_group_name_H-M   'P 1'
#
loop_
_entity.id
_entity.type
_entity.pdbx_description
1 polymer ?
#
loop_
_entity_poly.entity_id
_entity_poly.type
_entity_poly.pdbx_seq_one_letter_code
_entity_poly.pdbx_strand_id
1 'polypeptide(L)'
;AQRLSSCIAPSCQYFYLAANVGAAATFGYASYLVYKIGGGFDYTDTTVALGLYGATIASGLVALPLLRTKKAKWLAANTIILTGLSIATTVAFYKIDKISGLWTIPFSVVSLYYAAIWGKAAFGCCGKTTTE
;
A
#
# COMPACT_ATOMS: atom_id res chain seq x y z
N ALA A 1 -5.36 13.32 -4.63
CA ALA A 1 -4.56 13.85 -3.50
C ALA A 1 -5.17 15.12 -2.88
N GLN A 2 -5.67 16.09 -3.67
CA GLN A 2 -6.09 17.43 -3.19
C GLN A 2 -7.42 17.56 -2.41
N ARG A 3 -8.28 16.53 -2.30
CA ARG A 3 -9.57 16.66 -1.56
C ARG A 3 -9.57 16.10 -0.14
N LEU A 4 -8.56 15.33 0.28
CA LEU A 4 -8.44 14.87 1.68
C LEU A 4 -7.84 15.95 2.59
N SER A 5 -7.12 16.91 2.02
CA SER A 5 -6.45 18.02 2.71
C SER A 5 -7.39 19.14 3.19
N SER A 6 -8.66 19.15 2.80
CA SER A 6 -9.58 20.26 3.11
C SER A 6 -10.39 20.07 4.40
N CYS A 7 -10.37 18.90 5.04
CA CYS A 7 -11.20 18.62 6.23
C CYS A 7 -10.39 18.21 7.47
N ILE A 8 -9.07 18.15 7.37
CA ILE A 8 -8.19 17.66 8.43
C ILE A 8 -7.30 18.84 8.85
N ALA A 9 -7.37 19.24 10.12
CA ALA A 9 -6.54 20.31 10.67
C ALA A 9 -5.06 20.08 10.30
N PRO A 10 -4.28 21.14 10.01
CA PRO A 10 -2.91 21.01 9.50
C PRO A 10 -2.00 20.17 10.40
N SER A 11 -2.25 20.15 11.72
CA SER A 11 -1.58 19.28 12.69
C SER A 11 -1.82 17.79 12.46
N CYS A 12 -3.04 17.39 12.07
CA CYS A 12 -3.38 16.00 11.78
C CYS A 12 -2.72 15.52 10.47
N GLN A 13 -2.47 16.40 9.49
CA GLN A 13 -1.79 16.01 8.24
C GLN A 13 -0.37 15.49 8.49
N TYR A 14 0.38 16.12 9.40
CA TYR A 14 1.72 15.66 9.79
C TYR A 14 1.68 14.30 10.49
N PHE A 15 0.66 14.05 11.32
CA PHE A 15 0.48 12.76 11.97
C PHE A 15 0.23 11.63 10.96
N TYR A 16 -0.65 11.86 9.97
CA TYR A 16 -0.89 10.90 8.89
C TYR A 16 0.36 10.66 8.04
N LEU A 17 1.13 11.71 7.75
CA LEU A 17 2.37 11.58 7.00
C LEU A 17 3.40 10.76 7.78
N ALA A 18 3.58 11.05 9.07
CA ALA A 18 4.50 10.33 9.95
C ALA A 18 4.10 8.86 10.12
N ALA A 19 2.80 8.58 10.30
CA ALA A 19 2.28 7.22 10.38
C ALA A 19 2.53 6.44 9.08
N ASN A 20 2.36 7.08 7.92
CA ASN A 20 2.59 6.43 6.63
C ASN A 20 4.08 6.17 6.37
N VAL A 21 4.96 7.10 6.76
CA VAL A 21 6.42 6.90 6.70
C VAL A 21 6.86 5.79 7.65
N GLY A 22 6.33 5.74 8.88
CA GLY A 22 6.60 4.66 9.82
C GLY A 22 6.14 3.29 9.32
N ALA A 23 4.95 3.22 8.73
CA ALA A 23 4.44 2.01 8.10
C ALA A 23 5.31 1.56 6.91
N ALA A 24 5.78 2.50 6.08
CA ALA A 24 6.69 2.17 4.99
C ALA A 24 8.07 1.70 5.50
N ALA A 25 8.60 2.31 6.56
CA ALA A 25 9.88 1.93 7.16
C ALA A 25 9.83 0.51 7.76
N THR A 26 8.76 0.18 8.49
CA THR A 26 8.54 -1.16 9.04
C THR A 26 8.36 -2.21 7.95
N PHE A 27 7.66 -1.87 6.87
CA PHE A 27 7.51 -2.74 5.69
C PHE A 27 8.85 -2.98 4.97
N GLY A 28 9.68 -1.94 4.83
CA GLY A 28 11.03 -2.08 4.28
C GLY A 28 11.95 -2.92 5.16
N TYR A 29 11.87 -2.75 6.48
CA TYR A 29 12.64 -3.57 7.43
C TYR A 29 12.22 -5.04 7.38
N ALA A 30 10.92 -5.32 7.28
CA ALA A 30 10.41 -6.67 7.09
C ALA A 30 10.96 -7.33 5.82
N SER A 31 11.11 -6.58 4.72
CA SER A 31 11.71 -7.12 3.48
C SER A 31 13.18 -7.53 3.66
N TYR A 32 13.93 -6.79 4.48
CA TYR A 32 15.31 -7.12 4.81
C TYR A 32 15.41 -8.37 5.69
N LEU A 33 14.53 -8.52 6.69
CA LEU A 33 14.47 -9.72 7.53
C LEU A 33 14.12 -10.95 6.70
N VAL A 34 13.13 -10.87 5.81
CA VAL A 34 12.78 -11.97 4.89
C VAL A 34 13.95 -12.34 4.00
N TYR A 35 14.68 -11.36 3.46
CA TYR A 35 15.86 -11.63 2.64
C TYR A 35 16.96 -12.34 3.44
N LYS A 36 17.25 -11.89 4.67
CA LYS A 36 18.32 -12.45 5.51
C LYS A 36 17.98 -13.83 6.07
N ILE A 37 16.74 -14.01 6.54
CA ILE A 37 16.27 -15.25 7.18
C ILE A 37 15.90 -16.30 6.13
N GLY A 38 15.31 -15.88 5.02
CA GLY A 38 14.88 -16.74 3.92
C GLY A 38 16.00 -17.18 2.97
N GLY A 39 17.28 -16.99 3.33
CA GLY A 39 18.42 -17.44 2.54
C GLY A 39 18.64 -16.68 1.23
N GLY A 40 18.11 -15.46 1.10
CA GLY A 40 18.24 -14.63 -0.09
C GLY A 40 17.43 -15.13 -1.29
N PHE A 41 17.95 -14.91 -2.50
CA PHE A 41 17.29 -15.29 -3.77
C PHE A 41 17.51 -16.75 -4.19
N ASP A 42 18.24 -17.54 -3.40
CA ASP A 42 18.44 -18.97 -3.69
C ASP A 42 17.14 -19.79 -3.53
N TYR A 43 16.22 -19.32 -2.68
CA TYR A 43 14.93 -19.97 -2.46
C TYR A 43 13.83 -19.33 -3.29
N THR A 44 13.03 -20.18 -3.96
CA THR A 44 11.91 -19.74 -4.80
C THR A 44 10.86 -18.99 -4.00
N ASP A 45 10.56 -19.43 -2.77
CA ASP A 45 9.56 -18.77 -1.91
C ASP A 45 9.98 -17.35 -1.52
N THR A 46 11.24 -17.16 -1.13
CA THR A 46 11.80 -15.84 -0.78
C THR A 46 11.84 -14.91 -2.00
N THR A 47 12.19 -15.45 -3.17
CA THR A 47 12.20 -14.70 -4.43
C THR A 47 10.80 -14.26 -4.83
N VAL A 48 9.80 -15.14 -4.72
CA VAL A 48 8.39 -14.80 -5.01
C VAL A 48 7.87 -13.75 -4.02
N ALA A 49 8.20 -13.90 -2.73
CA ALA A 49 7.81 -12.94 -1.71
C ALA A 49 8.42 -11.54 -1.96
N LEU A 50 9.72 -11.45 -2.25
CA LEU A 50 10.37 -10.18 -2.62
C LEU A 50 9.86 -9.63 -3.96
N GLY A 51 9.51 -10.50 -4.91
CA GLY A 51 8.88 -10.12 -6.16
C GLY A 51 7.52 -9.45 -5.94
N LEU A 52 6.68 -10.02 -5.07
CA LEU A 52 5.40 -9.41 -4.67
C LEU A 52 5.59 -8.07 -3.95
N TYR A 53 6.60 -7.99 -3.07
CA TYR A 53 6.97 -6.73 -2.41
C TYR A 53 7.36 -5.66 -3.45
N GLY A 54 8.22 -6.00 -4.42
CA GLY A 54 8.61 -5.10 -5.50
C GLY A 54 7.43 -4.67 -6.38
N ALA A 55 6.52 -5.60 -6.69
CA ALA A 55 5.29 -5.30 -7.41
C ALA A 55 4.39 -4.32 -6.64
N THR A 56 4.32 -4.45 -5.31
CA THR A 56 3.56 -3.55 -4.44
C THR A 56 4.13 -2.12 -4.55
N ILE A 57 5.45 -1.96 -4.48
CA ILE A 57 6.11 -0.65 -4.65
C ILE A 57 5.87 -0.08 -6.05
N ALA A 58 5.99 -0.91 -7.09
CA ALA A 58 5.76 -0.50 -8.47
C ALA A 58 4.32 0.02 -8.67
N SER A 59 3.31 -0.68 -8.15
CA SER A 59 1.92 -0.21 -8.16
C SER A 59 1.75 1.11 -7.40
N GLY A 60 2.49 1.31 -6.31
CA GLY A 60 2.52 2.59 -5.59
C GLY A 60 3.11 3.73 -6.45
N LEU A 61 4.21 3.47 -7.17
CA LEU A 61 4.83 4.44 -8.06
C LEU A 61 3.93 4.79 -9.25
N VAL A 62 3.21 3.83 -9.82
CA VAL A 62 2.22 4.04 -10.90
C VAL A 62 1.05 4.91 -10.42
N ALA A 63 0.73 4.92 -9.12
CA ALA A 63 -0.30 5.80 -8.59
C ALA A 63 0.06 7.29 -8.72
N LEU A 64 1.35 7.65 -8.71
CA LEU A 64 1.82 9.04 -8.81
C LEU A 64 1.47 9.72 -10.16
N PRO A 65 1.79 9.15 -11.35
CA PRO A 65 1.35 9.71 -12.61
C PRO A 65 -0.17 9.63 -12.78
N LEU A 66 -0.83 8.59 -12.27
CA LEU A 66 -2.30 8.47 -12.32
C LEU A 66 -2.99 9.59 -11.56
N LEU A 67 -2.48 9.97 -10.38
CA LEU A 67 -2.95 11.12 -9.60
C LEU A 67 -2.89 12.43 -10.40
N ARG A 68 -1.89 12.58 -11.28
CA ARG A 68 -1.72 13.76 -12.13
C ARG A 68 -2.76 13.84 -13.25
N THR A 69 -3.20 12.70 -13.78
CA THR A 69 -4.18 12.63 -14.88
C THR A 69 -5.64 12.79 -14.45
N LYS A 70 -5.93 12.96 -13.14
CA LYS A 70 -7.27 13.12 -12.55
C LYS A 70 -8.30 12.00 -12.86
N LYS A 71 -7.89 10.87 -13.43
CA LYS A 71 -8.79 9.73 -13.72
C LYS A 71 -9.10 8.91 -12.46
N ALA A 72 -10.12 9.32 -11.71
CA ALA A 72 -10.50 8.71 -10.44
C ALA A 72 -10.76 7.19 -10.50
N LYS A 73 -11.36 6.69 -11.59
CA LYS A 73 -11.63 5.24 -11.78
C LYS A 73 -10.35 4.42 -11.86
N TRP A 74 -9.37 4.87 -12.65
CA TRP A 74 -8.08 4.19 -12.81
C TRP A 74 -7.24 4.26 -11.53
N LEU A 75 -7.30 5.39 -10.83
CA LEU A 75 -6.65 5.54 -9.54
C LEU A 75 -7.21 4.54 -8.51
N ALA A 76 -8.54 4.41 -8.43
CA ALA A 76 -9.18 3.48 -7.51
C ALA A 76 -8.90 2.02 -7.85
N ALA A 77 -8.90 1.64 -9.13
CA ALA A 77 -8.50 0.31 -9.58
C ALA A 77 -7.06 -0.02 -9.16
N ASN A 78 -6.12 0.93 -9.35
CA ASN A 78 -4.73 0.75 -8.93
C ASN A 78 -4.58 0.65 -7.40
N THR A 79 -5.38 1.41 -6.63
CA THR A 79 -5.39 1.30 -5.16
C THR A 79 -5.91 -0.07 -4.69
N ILE A 80 -6.94 -0.62 -5.34
CA ILE A 80 -7.43 -1.97 -5.02
C ILE A 80 -6.34 -3.01 -5.32
N ILE A 81 -5.68 -2.91 -6.48
CA ILE A 81 -4.56 -3.78 -6.84
C ILE A 81 -3.44 -3.68 -5.81
N LEU A 82 -3.03 -2.46 -5.44
CA LEU A 82 -2.01 -2.21 -4.42
C LEU A 82 -2.36 -2.89 -3.08
N THR A 83 -3.62 -2.85 -2.69
CA THR A 83 -4.07 -3.44 -1.43
C THR A 83 -4.10 -4.96 -1.49
N GLY A 84 -4.52 -5.54 -2.62
CA GLY A 84 -4.43 -6.98 -2.85
C GLY A 84 -2.98 -7.47 -2.82
N LEU A 85 -2.07 -6.74 -3.47
CA LEU A 85 -0.63 -7.04 -3.45
C LEU A 85 -0.02 -6.92 -2.06
N SER A 86 -0.43 -5.91 -1.28
CA SER A 86 0.01 -5.74 0.09
C SER A 86 -0.42 -6.92 0.97
N ILE A 87 -1.67 -7.36 0.89
CA ILE A 87 -2.17 -8.52 1.65
C ILE A 87 -1.42 -9.78 1.22
N ALA A 88 -1.24 -9.98 -0.09
CA ALA A 88 -0.52 -11.12 -0.62
C ALA A 88 0.95 -11.14 -0.16
N THR A 89 1.60 -9.97 -0.09
CA THR A 89 2.97 -9.83 0.44
C THR A 89 3.03 -10.16 1.92
N THR A 90 2.08 -9.67 2.73
CA THR A 90 2.00 -10.01 4.16
C THR A 90 1.82 -11.50 4.38
N VAL A 91 0.95 -12.16 3.60
CA VAL A 91 0.75 -13.61 3.68
C VAL A 91 2.01 -14.38 3.25
N ALA A 92 2.68 -13.94 2.19
CA ALA A 92 3.94 -14.54 1.73
C ALA A 92 5.05 -14.39 2.78
N PHE A 93 5.18 -13.21 3.40
CA PHE A 93 6.18 -12.95 4.43
C PHE A 93 5.88 -13.77 5.70
N TYR A 94 4.60 -13.91 6.07
CA TYR A 94 4.19 -14.71 7.22
C TYR A 94 4.50 -16.21 7.06
N LYS A 95 4.51 -16.72 5.82
CA LYS A 95 4.91 -18.11 5.53
C LYS A 95 6.40 -18.36 5.72
N ILE A 96 7.25 -17.37 5.41
CA ILE A 96 8.71 -17.49 5.54
C ILE A 96 9.12 -17.28 7.00
N ASP A 97 8.69 -16.16 7.59
CA ASP A 97 9.01 -15.81 8.97
C ASP A 97 7.85 -15.06 9.63
N LYS A 98 7.36 -15.61 10.74
CA LYS A 98 6.21 -15.06 11.46
C LYS A 98 6.48 -13.67 12.01
N ILE A 99 7.73 -13.41 12.43
CA ILE A 99 8.13 -12.10 12.97
C ILE A 99 8.07 -11.07 11.84
N SER A 100 8.65 -11.37 10.69
CA SER A 100 8.63 -10.51 9.50
C SER A 100 7.21 -10.21 9.03
N GLY A 101 6.34 -11.23 8.99
CA GLY A 101 4.92 -11.03 8.68
C GLY A 101 4.22 -10.08 9.68
N LEU A 102 4.52 -10.19 10.97
CA LEU A 102 3.97 -9.32 12.02
C LEU A 102 4.34 -7.84 11.80
N TRP A 103 5.58 -7.56 11.38
CA TRP A 103 6.04 -6.20 11.07
C TRP A 103 5.34 -5.57 9.85
N THR A 104 4.76 -6.37 8.96
CA THR A 104 3.99 -5.85 7.80
C THR A 104 2.54 -5.51 8.10
N ILE A 105 2.00 -5.92 9.26
CA ILE A 105 0.62 -5.64 9.69
C ILE A 105 0.29 -4.13 9.68
N PRO A 106 1.10 -3.23 10.28
CA PRO A 106 0.78 -1.80 10.27
C PRO A 106 0.63 -1.24 8.84
N PHE A 107 1.46 -1.69 7.89
CA PHE A 107 1.36 -1.30 6.49
C PHE A 107 0.09 -1.83 5.83
N SER A 108 -0.24 -3.12 6.05
CA SER A 108 -1.47 -3.71 5.50
C SER A 108 -2.74 -3.02 6.02
N VAL A 109 -2.78 -2.63 7.29
CA VAL A 109 -3.92 -1.92 7.90
C VAL A 109 -4.09 -0.53 7.29
N VAL A 110 -3.00 0.22 7.15
CA VAL A 110 -3.01 1.55 6.54
C VAL A 110 -3.42 1.47 5.06
N SER A 111 -2.89 0.48 4.33
CA SER A 111 -3.26 0.22 2.93
C SER A 111 -4.76 -0.06 2.80
N LEU A 112 -5.32 -0.94 3.64
CA LEU A 112 -6.76 -1.25 3.67
C LEU A 112 -7.62 -0.02 3.96
N TYR A 113 -7.19 0.83 4.90
CA TYR A 113 -7.90 2.07 5.22
C TYR A 113 -8.00 2.99 4.00
N TYR A 114 -6.90 3.17 3.27
CA TYR A 114 -6.91 3.93 2.01
C TYR A 114 -7.75 3.24 0.93
N ALA A 115 -7.69 1.91 0.81
CA ALA A 115 -8.56 1.14 -0.09
C ALA A 115 -10.03 1.41 0.16
N ALA A 116 -10.44 1.43 1.44
CA ALA A 116 -11.82 1.68 1.83
C ALA A 116 -12.25 3.11 1.47
N ILE A 117 -11.39 4.12 1.66
CA ILE A 117 -11.68 5.51 1.28
C ILE A 117 -11.83 5.64 -0.24
N TRP A 118 -10.85 5.16 -1.01
CA TRP A 118 -10.85 5.28 -2.47
C TRP A 118 -11.88 4.35 -3.13
N GLY A 119 -12.11 3.17 -2.55
CA GLY A 119 -13.14 2.23 -2.96
C GLY A 119 -14.54 2.77 -2.72
N LYS A 120 -14.82 3.38 -1.55
CA LYS A 120 -16.09 4.11 -1.33
C LYS A 120 -16.23 5.30 -2.27
N ALA A 121 -15.15 6.04 -2.53
CA ALA A 121 -15.18 7.16 -3.46
C ALA A 121 -15.41 6.73 -4.93
N ALA A 122 -15.03 5.51 -5.30
CA ALA A 122 -15.14 5.00 -6.67
C ALA A 122 -16.39 4.14 -6.94
N PHE A 123 -16.87 3.40 -5.93
CA PHE A 123 -17.98 2.45 -6.04
C PHE A 123 -19.19 2.82 -5.16
N GLY A 124 -19.02 3.71 -4.19
CA GLY A 124 -20.00 3.95 -3.12
C GLY A 124 -21.08 5.00 -3.37
N CYS A 125 -21.09 5.74 -4.46
CA CYS A 125 -22.27 6.53 -4.83
C CYS A 125 -22.30 6.85 -6.33
N CYS A 126 -23.38 6.42 -6.97
CA CYS A 126 -24.01 7.15 -8.05
C CYS A 126 -24.10 8.64 -7.67
N GLY A 127 -23.59 9.54 -8.53
CA GLY A 127 -23.83 10.98 -8.41
C GLY A 127 -22.60 11.86 -8.12
N LYS A 128 -21.67 11.91 -9.09
CA LYS A 128 -21.02 13.13 -9.66
C LYS A 128 -19.59 12.79 -10.08
N THR A 129 -19.48 12.37 -11.33
CA THR A 129 -18.35 12.74 -12.18
C THR A 129 -18.23 14.26 -12.15
N THR A 130 -17.26 14.81 -11.42
CA THR A 130 -16.82 16.19 -11.67
C THR A 130 -15.95 16.15 -12.92
N THR A 131 -16.62 16.16 -14.08
CA THR A 131 -16.11 16.85 -15.25
C THR A 131 -16.07 18.33 -14.88
N GLU A 132 -14.85 18.86 -14.79
CA GLU A 132 -14.38 20.24 -15.00
C GLU A 132 -13.05 20.44 -14.25
#